data_AF-A0A1I0BBQ2-F1
#
_entry.id   AF-A0A1I0BBQ2-F1
#
_cell.length_a   1.000
_cell.length_b   1.000
_cell.length_c   1.000
_cell.angle_alpha   90.00
_cell.angle_beta   90.00
_cell.angle_gamma   90.00
#
_symmetry.space_group_name_H-M   'P 1'
#
loop_
_entity.id
_entity.type
_entity.pdbx_description
1 polymer ?
#
loop_
_entity_poly.entity_id
_entity_poly.type
_entity_poly.pdbx_seq_one_letter_code
_entity_poly.pdbx_strand_id
1 'polypeptide(L)' 'MKVKKLLLQSLGGITFLVVLHFFGQNIGIYLPINLFTIAIASLLGVPGIILLVILGKILL' A
#
# COMPACT_ATOMS: atom_id res chain seq x y z
N MET A 1 5.89 -22.46 -8.59
CA MET A 1 5.46 -21.84 -7.30
C MET A 1 5.69 -20.32 -7.17
N LYS A 2 6.34 -19.61 -8.12
CA LYS A 2 6.69 -18.18 -7.94
C LYS A 2 5.55 -17.18 -8.23
N VAL A 3 4.74 -17.43 -9.25
CA VAL A 3 3.66 -16.51 -9.68
C VAL A 3 2.50 -16.43 -8.69
N LYS A 4 2.09 -17.57 -8.10
CA LYS A 4 1.01 -17.59 -7.09
C LYS A 4 1.35 -16.75 -5.85
N LYS A 5 2.61 -16.77 -5.42
CA LYS A 5 3.11 -15.94 -4.30
C LYS A 5 3.13 -14.45 -4.66
N LEU A 6 3.46 -14.11 -5.90
CA LEU A 6 3.41 -12.74 -6.42
C LEU A 6 1.96 -12.22 -6.45
N LEU A 7 1.03 -13.02 -6.96
CA LEU A 7 -0.39 -12.68 -7.01
C LEU A 7 -0.97 -12.48 -5.61
N LEU A 8 -0.63 -13.37 -4.67
CA LEU A 8 -1.10 -13.23 -3.28
C LEU A 8 -0.53 -11.98 -2.59
N GLN A 9 0.74 -11.64 -2.84
CA GLN A 9 1.33 -10.41 -2.33
C GLN A 9 0.70 -9.16 -2.94
N SER A 10 0.45 -9.17 -4.26
CA SER A 10 -0.20 -8.07 -4.96
C SER A 10 -1.62 -7.84 -4.44
N LEU A 11 -2.40 -8.91 -4.30
CA LEU A 11 -3.75 -8.84 -3.74
C LEU A 11 -3.75 -8.34 -2.30
N GLY A 12 -2.82 -8.84 -1.47
CA GLY A 12 -2.66 -8.38 -0.08
C GLY A 12 -2.26 -6.91 0.00
N GLY A 13 -1.34 -6.46 -0.85
CA GLY A 13 -0.96 -5.06 -0.95
C GLY A 13 -2.13 -4.17 -1.37
N ILE A 14 -2.78 -4.47 -2.49
CA ILE A 14 -3.93 -3.66 -2.97
C ILE A 14 -5.03 -3.60 -1.92
N THR A 15 -5.35 -4.73 -1.26
CA THR A 15 -6.34 -4.77 -0.17
C THR A 15 -5.91 -3.86 0.98
N PHE A 16 -4.66 -3.95 1.41
CA PHE A 16 -4.13 -3.12 2.50
C PHE A 16 -4.11 -1.63 2.14
N LEU A 17 -3.84 -1.28 0.88
CA LEU A 17 -3.89 0.09 0.38
C LEU A 17 -5.31 0.67 0.50
N VAL A 18 -6.31 -0.10 0.08
CA VAL A 18 -7.72 0.32 0.18
C VAL A 18 -8.13 0.51 1.63
N VAL A 19 -7.77 -0.44 2.51
CA VAL A 19 -8.04 -0.34 3.95
C VAL A 19 -7.37 0.92 4.53
N LEU A 20 -6.08 1.15 4.25
CA LEU A 20 -5.38 2.34 4.73
C LEU A 20 -5.96 3.63 4.16
N HIS A 21 -6.45 3.64 2.92
CA HIS A 21 -7.06 4.84 2.36
C HIS A 21 -8.33 5.26 3.12
N PHE A 22 -9.21 4.30 3.44
CA PHE A 22 -10.47 4.61 4.14
C PHE A 22 -10.29 4.76 5.66
N PHE A 23 -9.54 3.87 6.30
CA PHE A 23 -9.38 3.88 7.76
C PHE A 23 -8.20 4.73 8.22
N GLY A 24 -7.16 4.87 7.40
CA GLY A 24 -5.96 5.66 7.71
C GLY A 24 -6.28 7.14 7.94
N GLN A 25 -7.26 7.68 7.23
CA GLN A 25 -7.71 9.07 7.41
C GLN A 25 -8.12 9.36 8.87
N ASN A 26 -8.75 8.39 9.55
CA ASN A 26 -9.19 8.54 10.95
C ASN A 26 -8.02 8.57 11.95
N ILE A 27 -6.84 8.05 11.57
CA ILE A 27 -5.63 8.00 12.40
C ILE A 27 -4.54 8.97 11.90
N GLY A 28 -4.89 9.90 11.01
CA GLY A 28 -3.95 10.91 10.48
C GLY A 28 -2.93 10.34 9.49
N ILE A 29 -3.27 9.25 8.81
CA ILE A 29 -2.49 8.66 7.70
C ILE A 29 -3.30 8.86 6.42
N TYR A 30 -2.88 9.80 5.59
CA TYR A 30 -3.50 10.04 4.29
C TYR A 30 -2.64 9.43 3.18
N LEU A 31 -3.07 8.30 2.63
CA LEU A 31 -2.45 7.69 1.46
C LEU A 31 -3.44 7.69 0.29
N PRO A 32 -3.28 8.56 -0.71
CA PRO A 32 -4.22 8.67 -1.83
C PRO A 32 -4.13 7.44 -2.74
N ILE A 33 -5.27 6.94 -3.24
CA ILE A 33 -5.28 5.87 -4.24
C ILE A 33 -5.00 6.48 -5.62
N ASN A 34 -3.81 6.24 -6.15
CA ASN A 34 -3.44 6.61 -7.51
C ASN A 34 -2.62 5.50 -8.19
N LEU A 35 -2.30 5.68 -9.47
CA LEU A 35 -1.52 4.69 -10.24
C LEU A 35 -0.17 4.35 -9.58
N PHE A 36 0.49 5.32 -8.96
CA PHE A 36 1.78 5.13 -8.30
C PHE A 36 1.66 4.26 -7.02
N THR A 37 0.70 4.57 -6.15
CA THR A 37 0.47 3.79 -4.93
C THR A 37 -0.03 2.39 -5.23
N ILE A 38 -0.85 2.22 -6.28
CA ILE A 38 -1.29 0.90 -6.77
C ILE A 38 -0.11 0.11 -7.34
N ALA A 39 0.79 0.75 -8.08
CA ALA A 39 2.00 0.10 -8.59
C ALA A 39 2.90 -0.39 -7.46
N ILE A 40 3.11 0.42 -6.43
CA ILE A 40 3.89 0.03 -5.25
C ILE A 40 3.19 -1.10 -4.47
N ALA A 41 1.88 -0.99 -4.24
CA ALA A 41 1.09 -2.02 -3.55
C ALA A 41 1.11 -3.37 -4.28
N SER A 42 1.05 -3.37 -5.62
CA SER A 42 1.06 -4.59 -6.42
C SER A 42 2.44 -5.21 -6.57
N LEU A 43 3.50 -4.41 -6.65
CA LEU A 43 4.87 -4.88 -6.83
C LEU A 43 5.53 -5.32 -5.51
N LEU A 44 5.38 -4.51 -4.46
CA LEU A 44 6.04 -4.69 -3.17
C LEU A 44 5.08 -5.26 -2.11
N GLY A 45 3.77 -5.27 -2.36
CA GLY A 45 2.78 -5.76 -1.39
C GLY A 45 2.63 -4.83 -0.19
N VAL A 46 2.27 -5.44 0.95
CA VAL A 46 2.15 -4.77 2.26
C VAL A 46 3.42 -3.98 2.66
N PRO A 47 4.66 -4.51 2.56
CA PRO A 47 5.84 -3.75 2.98
C PRO A 47 6.09 -2.49 2.15
N GLY A 48 5.71 -2.48 0.86
CA GLY A 48 5.79 -1.27 0.03
C GLY A 48 4.85 -0.15 0.50
N ILE A 49 3.67 -0.51 1.00
CA ILE A 49 2.70 0.45 1.52
C ILE A 49 3.15 1.01 2.86
N ILE A 50 3.72 0.17 3.74
CA ILE A 50 4.32 0.63 4.99
C ILE A 50 5.42 1.66 4.70
N LEU A 51 6.27 1.38 3.71
CA LEU A 51 7.33 2.31 3.31
C LEU A 51 6.77 3.64 2.80
N LEU A 52 5.71 3.62 1.97
CA LEU A 52 5.00 4.82 1.50
C LEU A 52 4.44 5.65 2.65
N VAL A 53 3.86 5.01 3.66
CA VAL A 53 3.31 5.70 4.85
C VAL A 53 4.42 6.37 5.64
N ILE A 54 5.54 5.68 5.87
CA ILE A 54 6.70 6.24 6.57
C ILE A 54 7.28 7.42 5.78
N LEU A 55 7.47 7.27 4.46
CA LEU A 55 7.98 8.34 3.61
C LEU A 55 7.05 9.56 3.64
N GLY A 56 5.74 9.34 3.55
CA GLY A 56 4.74 10.40 3.61
C GLY A 56 4.75 11.13 4.95
N LYS A 57 5.02 10.44 6.06
CA LYS A 57 5.16 11.03 7.41
C LYS A 57 6.48 11.78 7.64
N ILE A 58 7.53 11.49 6.87
CA ILE A 58 8.84 12.15 6.99
C ILE A 58 8.91 13.38 6.10
N LEU A 59 8.29 13.33 4.92
CA LEU A 59 8.34 14.39 3.91
C LEU A 59 7.28 15.50 4.10
N LEU A 60 6.27 15.28 4.96
CA LEU A 60 5.20 16.21 5.32
C LEU A 60 5.15 16.39 6.83
#